data_AF-A0A4P7F684-F1
#
_entry.id   AF-A0A4P7F684-F1
#
_cell.length_a   1.000
_cell.length_b   1.000
_cell.length_c   1.000
_cell.angle_alpha   90.00
_cell.angle_beta   90.00
_cell.angle_gamma   90.00
#
_symmetry.space_group_name_H-M   'P 1'
#
loop_
_entity.id
_entity.type
_entity.pdbx_description
1 polymer ?
#
loop_
_entity_poly.entity_id
_entity_poly.type
_entity_poly.pdbx_seq_one_letter_code
_entity_poly.pdbx_strand_id
1 'polypeptide(L)'
;MSTTIINVIIQIVAGAIGGNLFAKITQFTMGRIGDTLVGAVGGAIGGFVFQGLIGASGGGLDIGSVLLQVAIGAMSGAILTVFASLLLNPIDY
;
A
#
# COMPACT_ATOMS: atom_id res chain seq x y z
N MET A 1 1.83 21.49 -6.39
CA MET A 1 0.72 21.18 -5.46
C MET A 1 -0.31 20.21 -6.06
N SER A 2 -0.60 20.20 -7.36
CA SER A 2 -1.55 19.24 -7.98
C SER A 2 -1.05 17.78 -7.99
N THR A 3 0.22 17.55 -8.34
CA THR A 3 0.79 16.19 -8.48
C THR A 3 0.89 15.42 -7.17
N THR A 4 1.11 16.10 -6.06
CA THR A 4 1.22 15.48 -4.73
C THR A 4 -0.08 14.84 -4.28
N ILE A 5 -1.22 15.52 -4.52
CA ILE A 5 -2.55 14.99 -4.17
C ILE A 5 -2.88 13.75 -5.01
N ILE A 6 -2.58 13.79 -6.31
CA ILE A 6 -2.79 12.64 -7.21
C ILE A 6 -1.96 11.44 -6.75
N ASN A 7 -0.70 11.66 -6.40
CA ASN A 7 0.19 10.61 -5.90
C ASN A 7 -0.31 9.97 -4.60
N VAL A 8 -0.84 10.78 -3.67
CA VAL A 8 -1.40 10.28 -2.41
C VAL A 8 -2.66 9.45 -2.66
N ILE A 9 -3.53 9.88 -3.57
CA ILE A 9 -4.72 9.10 -3.95
C ILE A 9 -4.31 7.77 -4.57
N ILE A 10 -3.34 7.78 -5.49
CA ILE A 10 -2.80 6.57 -6.12
C ILE A 10 -2.24 5.62 -5.05
N GLN A 11 -1.47 6.12 -4.09
CA GLN A 11 -0.88 5.31 -3.03
C GLN A 11 -1.92 4.68 -2.10
N ILE A 12 -2.95 5.44 -1.72
CA ILE A 12 -4.06 4.93 -0.90
C ILE A 12 -4.83 3.84 -1.64
N VAL A 13 -5.19 4.06 -2.90
CA VAL A 13 -5.95 3.11 -3.71
C VAL A 13 -5.11 1.87 -4.04
N ALA A 14 -3.86 2.06 -4.44
CA ALA A 14 -2.93 0.97 -4.71
C ALA A 14 -2.65 0.14 -3.46
N GLY A 15 -2.44 0.79 -2.31
CA GLY A 15 -2.26 0.11 -1.02
C GLY A 15 -3.49 -0.66 -0.58
N ALA A 16 -4.69 -0.10 -0.73
CA ALA A 16 -5.95 -0.78 -0.47
C ALA A 16 -6.13 -2.06 -1.31
N ILE A 17 -5.80 -1.98 -2.60
CA ILE A 17 -5.87 -3.11 -3.53
C ILE A 17 -4.78 -4.14 -3.19
N GLY A 18 -3.55 -3.69 -2.98
CA GLY A 18 -2.41 -4.53 -2.61
C GLY A 18 -2.64 -5.28 -1.31
N GLY A 19 -3.13 -4.59 -0.27
CA GLY A 19 -3.52 -5.16 1.02
C GLY A 19 -4.56 -6.27 0.91
N ASN A 20 -5.66 -6.01 0.20
CA ASN A 20 -6.71 -7.02 0.01
C ASN A 20 -6.23 -8.23 -0.83
N LEU A 21 -5.45 -7.97 -1.87
CA LEU A 21 -4.95 -9.01 -2.77
C LEU A 21 -3.92 -9.90 -2.05
N PHE A 22 -2.99 -9.31 -1.29
CA PHE A 22 -2.02 -10.08 -0.51
C PHE A 22 -2.65 -10.84 0.65
N ALA A 23 -3.65 -10.27 1.34
CA ALA A 23 -4.41 -10.99 2.37
C ALA A 23 -5.10 -12.24 1.78
N LYS A 24 -5.63 -12.14 0.56
CA LYS A 24 -6.20 -13.30 -0.17
C LYS A 24 -5.17 -14.34 -0.57
N ILE A 25 -3.98 -13.92 -1.02
CA ILE A 25 -2.91 -14.83 -1.45
C ILE A 25 -2.30 -15.56 -0.25
N THR A 26 -2.08 -14.84 0.85
CA THR A 26 -1.43 -15.36 2.05
C THR A 26 -2.39 -16.00 3.05
N GLN A 27 -3.71 -15.90 2.80
CA GLN A 27 -4.78 -16.28 3.72
C GLN A 27 -4.78 -15.55 5.08
N PHE A 28 -3.86 -14.59 5.28
CA PHE A 28 -3.82 -13.72 6.45
C PHE A 28 -4.77 -12.53 6.25
N THR A 29 -6.05 -12.76 6.54
CA THR A 29 -7.11 -11.75 6.44
C THR A 29 -7.63 -11.33 7.82
N MET A 30 -7.79 -10.03 8.01
CA MET A 30 -8.49 -9.40 9.14
C MET A 30 -9.98 -9.17 8.83
N GLY A 31 -10.45 -9.72 7.70
CA GLY A 31 -11.72 -9.37 7.07
C GLY A 31 -11.55 -8.28 6.01
N ARG A 32 -12.46 -8.28 5.03
CA ARG A 32 -12.36 -7.48 3.80
C ARG A 32 -12.21 -5.97 4.04
N ILE A 33 -12.80 -5.44 5.12
CA ILE A 33 -12.71 -4.03 5.50
C ILE A 33 -11.38 -3.74 6.22
N GLY A 34 -10.94 -4.63 7.11
CA GLY A 34 -9.68 -4.49 7.84
C GLY A 34 -8.48 -4.52 6.89
N ASP A 35 -8.46 -5.49 5.98
CA ASP A 35 -7.37 -5.66 5.00
C ASP A 35 -7.19 -4.44 4.11
N THR A 36 -8.30 -3.83 3.70
CA THR A 36 -8.34 -2.62 2.87
C THR A 36 -7.93 -1.37 3.65
N LEU A 37 -8.35 -1.24 4.91
CA LEU A 37 -7.94 -0.11 5.75
C LEU A 37 -6.45 -0.16 6.08
N VAL A 38 -5.95 -1.31 6.52
CA VAL A 38 -4.51 -1.48 6.80
C VAL A 38 -3.71 -1.33 5.51
N GLY A 39 -4.21 -1.85 4.38
CA GLY A 39 -3.59 -1.69 3.08
C GLY A 39 -3.54 -0.23 2.64
N ALA A 40 -4.63 0.53 2.82
CA ALA A 40 -4.70 1.96 2.50
C ALA A 40 -3.74 2.79 3.37
N VAL A 41 -3.71 2.53 4.69
CA VAL A 41 -2.80 3.18 5.63
C VAL A 41 -1.36 2.83 5.28
N GLY A 42 -1.09 1.58 4.94
CA GLY A 42 0.24 1.13 4.58
C GLY A 42 0.73 1.61 3.23
N GLY A 43 -0.17 1.75 2.26
CA GLY A 43 0.13 2.39 0.99
C GLY A 43 0.40 3.88 1.14
N ALA A 44 -0.37 4.58 1.99
CA ALA A 44 -0.13 5.99 2.27
C ALA A 44 1.20 6.21 3.00
N ILE A 45 1.41 5.58 4.16
CA ILE A 45 2.60 5.79 4.98
C ILE A 45 3.82 5.21 4.28
N GLY A 46 3.74 3.97 3.82
CA GLY A 46 4.82 3.31 3.10
C GLY A 46 5.14 4.05 1.80
N GLY A 47 4.13 4.45 1.05
CA GLY A 47 4.32 5.24 -0.16
C GLY A 47 5.00 6.59 0.10
N PHE A 48 4.69 7.30 1.19
CA PHE A 48 5.42 8.52 1.57
C PHE A 48 6.88 8.24 1.96
N VAL A 49 7.12 7.20 2.75
CA VAL A 49 8.46 6.82 3.22
C VAL A 49 9.33 6.34 2.06
N PHE A 50 8.81 5.46 1.21
CA PHE A 50 9.50 5.00 0.02
C PHE A 50 9.75 6.15 -0.94
N GLN A 51 8.77 7.02 -1.22
CA GLN A 51 8.99 8.21 -2.08
C GLN A 51 10.12 9.11 -1.57
N GLY A 52 10.31 9.21 -0.26
CA GLY A 52 11.44 9.92 0.35
C GLY A 52 12.78 9.18 0.20
N LEU A 53 12.78 7.85 0.24
CA LEU A 53 13.98 7.00 0.20
C LEU A 53 14.51 6.73 -1.21
N ILE A 54 13.64 6.44 -2.17
CA ILE A 54 14.02 6.29 -3.60
C ILE A 54 14.18 7.65 -4.30
N GLY A 55 14.05 8.75 -3.55
CA GLY A 55 14.31 10.10 -4.05
C GLY A 55 13.43 10.44 -5.24
N ALA A 56 12.13 10.65 -5.01
CA ALA A 56 11.23 11.37 -5.90
C ALA A 56 11.55 11.22 -7.41
N SER A 57 11.51 10.02 -7.96
CA SER A 57 11.47 9.82 -9.41
C SER A 57 10.08 10.22 -9.92
N GLY A 58 9.83 11.53 -10.00
CA GLY A 58 8.50 12.01 -10.34
C GLY A 58 8.33 13.51 -10.26
N GLY A 59 9.28 14.28 -10.83
CA GLY A 59 8.97 15.64 -11.27
C GLY A 59 7.92 15.66 -12.39
N GLY A 60 7.69 14.52 -13.06
CA GLY A 60 6.71 14.32 -14.14
C GLY A 60 5.68 13.23 -13.84
N LEU A 61 4.43 13.48 -14.26
CA LEU A 61 3.35 12.49 -14.38
C LEU A 61 3.58 11.64 -15.64
N ASP A 62 4.66 10.87 -15.66
CA ASP A 62 4.92 9.89 -16.71
C ASP A 62 4.27 8.55 -16.34
N ILE A 63 3.81 7.78 -17.33
CA ILE A 63 3.18 6.47 -17.09
C ILE A 63 4.06 5.57 -16.22
N GLY A 64 5.39 5.64 -16.40
CA GLY A 64 6.35 4.86 -15.64
C GLY A 64 6.44 5.24 -14.16
N SER A 65 6.36 6.54 -13.83
CA SER A 65 6.39 6.99 -12.43
C SER A 65 5.09 6.64 -11.70
N VAL A 66 3.95 6.70 -12.39
CA VAL A 66 2.66 6.24 -11.85
C VAL A 66 2.67 4.74 -11.57
N LEU A 67 3.15 3.92 -12.51
CA LEU A 67 3.24 2.47 -12.33
C LEU A 67 4.16 2.08 -11.18
N LEU A 68 5.31 2.75 -11.06
CA LEU A 68 6.24 2.53 -9.96
C LEU A 68 5.59 2.89 -8.62
N GLN A 69 4.86 4.01 -8.57
CA GLN A 69 4.20 4.45 -7.35
C GLN A 69 3.01 3.57 -6.95
N VAL A 70 2.26 3.05 -7.93
CA VAL A 70 1.24 2.01 -7.70
C VAL A 70 1.90 0.74 -7.14
N ALA A 71 2.99 0.27 -7.73
CA ALA A 71 3.69 -0.92 -7.26
C ALA A 71 4.20 -0.76 -5.83
N ILE A 72 4.80 0.39 -5.50
CA ILE A 72 5.30 0.70 -4.14
C ILE A 72 4.15 0.84 -3.14
N GLY A 73 3.07 1.53 -3.51
CA GLY A 73 1.87 1.65 -2.68
C GLY A 73 1.22 0.30 -2.41
N ALA A 74 1.08 -0.54 -3.44
CA ALA A 74 0.52 -1.87 -3.32
C ALA A 74 1.38 -2.81 -2.46
N MET A 75 2.71 -2.80 -2.66
CA MET A 75 3.64 -3.62 -1.89
C MET A 75 3.69 -3.19 -0.41
N SER A 76 3.77 -1.89 -0.13
CA SER A 76 3.80 -1.40 1.26
C SER A 76 2.48 -1.60 1.99
N GLY A 77 1.34 -1.43 1.30
CA GLY A 77 0.02 -1.77 1.81
C GLY A 77 -0.13 -3.27 2.10
N ALA A 78 0.29 -4.13 1.17
CA ALA A 78 0.30 -5.58 1.32
C ALA A 78 1.07 -6.06 2.56
N ILE A 79 2.30 -5.55 2.73
CA ILE A 79 3.16 -5.90 3.85
C ILE A 79 2.47 -5.54 5.16
N LEU A 80 1.98 -4.30 5.29
CA LEU A 80 1.32 -3.85 6.53
C LEU A 80 0.05 -4.63 6.82
N THR A 81 -0.74 -4.98 5.80
CA THR A 81 -1.92 -5.84 5.99
C THR A 81 -1.55 -7.20 6.57
N VAL A 82 -0.54 -7.88 6.00
CA VAL A 82 -0.11 -9.19 6.52
C VAL A 82 0.43 -9.08 7.95
N PHE A 83 1.26 -8.08 8.24
CA PHE A 83 1.78 -7.87 9.60
C PHE A 83 0.67 -7.57 10.59
N ALA A 84 -0.29 -6.71 10.24
CA ALA A 84 -1.43 -6.43 11.09
C ALA A 84 -2.28 -7.68 11.31
N SER A 85 -2.56 -8.47 10.25
CA SER A 85 -3.27 -9.75 10.33
C SER A 85 -2.61 -10.70 11.31
N LEU A 86 -1.29 -10.85 11.24
CA LEU A 86 -0.53 -11.70 12.16
C LEU A 86 -0.56 -11.20 13.61
N LEU A 87 -0.62 -9.88 13.82
CA LEU A 87 -0.63 -9.29 15.16
C LEU A 87 -2.00 -9.36 15.85
N LEU A 88 -3.08 -9.10 15.11
CA LEU A 88 -4.44 -9.09 15.66
C LEU A 88 -5.10 -10.45 15.64
N ASN A 89 -4.72 -11.33 14.71
CA ASN A 89 -5.17 -12.71 14.69
C ASN A 89 -3.93 -13.62 14.64
N PRO A 90 -3.16 -13.71 15.74
CA PRO A 90 -2.06 -14.66 15.83
C PRO A 90 -2.60 -16.03 15.43
N ILE A 91 -1.85 -16.73 14.58
CA ILE A 91 -2.19 -18.06 14.12
C ILE A 91 -2.30 -18.94 15.38
N ASP A 92 -3.52 -19.30 15.78
CA ASP A 92 -3.73 -20.38 16.75
C ASP A 92 -3.24 -21.65 16.04
N TYR A 93 -2.02 -22.08 16.39
CA TYR A 93 -1.40 -23.33 15.96
C TYR A 93 -2.10 -24.54 16.57
#